data_AF-A0A1Q7ZRV7-F1
#
_entry.id   AF-A0A1Q7ZRV7-F1
#
_cell.length_a   1.000
_cell.length_b   1.000
_cell.length_c   1.000
_cell.angle_alpha   90.00
_cell.angle_beta   90.00
_cell.angle_gamma   90.00
#
_symmetry.space_group_name_H-M   'P 1'
#
loop_
_entity.id
_entity.type
_entity.pdbx_description
1 polymer ?
#
loop_
_entity_poly.entity_id
_entity_poly.type
_entity_poly.pdbx_seq_one_letter_code
_entity_poly.pdbx_strand_id
1 'polypeptide(L)'
;RWTEQRWLLDNTIRSVGMDWDQPRSIYLSVPCGPEANADFAAIRQRITKLADASPAFEAVARRRETKAQAAEQNQDLVTARENYFMASVHWAAAQWPIDENNEQNRFYNGKKRECYTKYGKLADHHVEAAWIPLPGGKSLPAWFHLPPGYQGGRIPVVVSLPGMDSFKEIGVAMYGDRWLSRGMAVLALDGPGQYESPVLDIYFSMPAWIATGPAAVNWLMARAEIDPDRIGLAGNSFGSFFGTIAAAHEPRIRSVAVSAVCHEPGFHTIFEEASPTFKM
;
A
#
# COMPACT_ATOMS: atom_id res chain seq x y z
N ARG A 1 -18.65 -17.74 -14.43
CA ARG A 1 -18.38 -16.74 -15.49
C ARG A 1 -16.92 -16.30 -15.52
N TRP A 2 -16.37 -15.64 -14.50
CA TRP A 2 -14.95 -15.21 -14.52
C TRP A 2 -13.95 -16.37 -14.73
N THR A 3 -14.05 -17.42 -13.91
CA THR A 3 -13.19 -18.61 -14.02
C THR A 3 -13.30 -19.29 -15.39
N GLU A 4 -14.49 -19.25 -16.01
CA GLU A 4 -14.77 -19.84 -17.33
C GLU A 4 -14.21 -18.98 -18.48
N GLN A 5 -13.97 -17.69 -18.25
CA GLN A 5 -13.46 -16.72 -19.23
C GLN A 5 -11.99 -16.33 -19.00
N ARG A 6 -11.30 -16.96 -18.04
CA ARG A 6 -9.89 -16.65 -17.69
C ARG A 6 -8.93 -16.71 -18.89
N TRP A 7 -9.23 -17.52 -19.89
CA TRP A 7 -8.46 -17.62 -21.13
C TRP A 7 -8.43 -16.30 -21.94
N LEU A 8 -9.47 -15.46 -21.88
CA LEU A 8 -9.49 -14.13 -22.53
C LEU A 8 -8.50 -13.20 -21.86
N LEU A 9 -8.44 -13.23 -20.52
CA LEU A 9 -7.44 -12.48 -19.78
C LEU A 9 -6.03 -12.97 -20.10
N ASP A 10 -5.80 -14.27 -20.12
CA ASP A 10 -4.48 -14.85 -20.42
C ASP A 10 -4.03 -14.54 -21.86
N ASN A 11 -4.96 -14.45 -22.82
CA ASN A 11 -4.65 -13.94 -24.17
C ASN A 11 -4.25 -12.46 -24.15
N THR A 12 -4.95 -11.65 -23.35
CA THR A 12 -4.66 -10.21 -23.22
C THR A 12 -3.28 -9.99 -22.57
N ILE A 13 -2.97 -10.72 -21.51
CA ILE A 13 -1.65 -10.67 -20.85
C ILE A 13 -0.55 -11.13 -21.80
N ARG A 14 -0.74 -12.19 -22.60
CA ARG A 14 0.25 -12.58 -23.64
C ARG A 14 0.49 -11.50 -24.69
N SER A 15 -0.53 -10.73 -25.03
CA SER A 15 -0.44 -9.71 -26.08
C SER A 15 0.08 -8.37 -25.57
N VAL A 16 -0.30 -7.95 -24.37
CA VAL A 16 -0.05 -6.61 -23.83
C VAL A 16 1.00 -6.64 -22.70
N GLY A 17 1.15 -7.78 -22.02
CA GLY A 17 1.99 -7.95 -20.83
C GLY A 17 1.21 -7.80 -19.53
N MET A 18 1.92 -7.89 -18.41
CA MET A 18 1.33 -7.79 -17.06
C MET A 18 0.65 -6.44 -16.76
N ASP A 19 0.95 -5.40 -17.53
CA ASP A 19 0.42 -4.04 -17.35
C ASP A 19 -0.85 -3.77 -18.17
N TRP A 20 -1.57 -4.84 -18.55
CA TRP A 20 -2.79 -4.78 -19.38
C TRP A 20 -3.95 -4.02 -18.73
N ASP A 21 -4.08 -4.07 -17.41
CA ASP A 21 -5.15 -3.43 -16.64
C ASP A 21 -4.74 -2.04 -16.17
N GLN A 22 -3.50 -1.90 -15.71
CA GLN A 22 -2.88 -0.69 -15.22
C GLN A 22 -1.35 -0.78 -15.39
N PRO A 23 -0.61 0.34 -15.35
CA PRO A 23 0.85 0.34 -15.30
C PRO A 23 1.39 -0.15 -13.94
N ARG A 24 0.99 -1.36 -13.51
CA ARG A 24 1.25 -1.96 -12.20
C ARG A 24 2.71 -2.11 -11.91
N SER A 25 3.45 -2.64 -12.86
CA SER A 25 4.90 -2.75 -12.75
C SER A 25 5.60 -1.39 -12.61
N ILE A 26 4.99 -0.29 -13.08
CA ILE A 26 5.54 1.07 -12.98
C ILE A 26 5.26 1.65 -11.59
N TYR A 27 4.00 1.68 -11.16
CA TYR A 27 3.69 2.27 -9.86
C TYR A 27 4.21 1.44 -8.68
N LEU A 28 4.42 0.13 -8.85
CA LEU A 28 5.11 -0.70 -7.86
C LEU A 28 6.63 -0.49 -7.87
N SER A 29 7.24 -0.15 -9.00
CA SER A 29 8.69 0.07 -9.09
C SER A 29 9.12 1.43 -8.57
N VAL A 30 8.29 2.47 -8.79
CA VAL A 30 8.62 3.86 -8.44
C VAL A 30 9.05 4.03 -6.97
N PRO A 31 8.31 3.52 -5.97
CA PRO A 31 8.69 3.64 -4.55
C PRO A 31 9.98 2.90 -4.18
N CYS A 32 10.34 1.85 -4.94
CA CYS A 32 11.50 1.01 -4.70
C CYS A 32 12.82 1.60 -5.22
N GLY A 33 12.77 2.68 -6.01
CA GLY A 33 13.97 3.25 -6.63
C GLY A 33 14.54 2.40 -7.80
N PRO A 34 15.67 2.85 -8.37
CA PRO A 34 16.17 2.34 -9.66
C PRO A 34 16.63 0.89 -9.63
N GLU A 35 17.08 0.37 -8.48
CA GLU A 35 17.51 -1.03 -8.35
C GLU A 35 16.41 -2.05 -8.65
N ALA A 36 15.15 -1.66 -8.45
CA ALA A 36 14.01 -2.53 -8.71
C ALA A 36 13.72 -2.69 -10.22
N ASN A 37 14.30 -1.85 -11.08
CA ASN A 37 14.02 -1.89 -12.53
C ASN A 37 14.31 -3.28 -13.13
N ALA A 38 15.40 -3.92 -12.72
CA ALA A 38 15.76 -5.26 -13.18
C ALA A 38 14.76 -6.33 -12.70
N ASP A 39 14.21 -6.16 -11.49
CA ASP A 39 13.18 -7.06 -10.95
C ASP A 39 11.92 -6.99 -11.82
N PHE A 40 11.41 -5.79 -12.04
CA PHE A 40 10.17 -5.58 -12.80
C PHE A 40 10.35 -5.89 -14.29
N ALA A 41 11.54 -5.67 -14.88
CA ALA A 41 11.84 -6.12 -16.24
C ALA A 41 11.74 -7.65 -16.35
N ALA A 42 12.31 -8.39 -15.40
CA ALA A 42 12.23 -9.85 -15.39
C ALA A 42 10.80 -10.35 -15.13
N ILE A 43 10.04 -9.70 -14.24
CA ILE A 43 8.65 -10.06 -13.95
C ILE A 43 7.76 -9.86 -15.19
N ARG A 44 7.91 -8.72 -15.91
CA ARG A 44 7.17 -8.45 -17.16
C ARG A 44 7.37 -9.54 -18.22
N GLN A 45 8.56 -10.14 -18.29
CA GLN A 45 8.85 -11.25 -19.22
C GLN A 45 8.28 -12.59 -18.76
N ARG A 46 8.11 -12.79 -17.45
CA ARG A 46 7.64 -14.05 -16.85
C ARG A 46 6.12 -14.16 -16.81
N ILE A 47 5.43 -13.05 -16.60
CA ILE A 47 3.96 -13.05 -16.48
C ILE A 47 3.36 -13.06 -17.89
N THR A 48 2.87 -14.23 -18.31
CA THR A 48 2.17 -14.41 -19.59
C THR A 48 0.70 -14.74 -19.40
N LYS A 49 0.30 -15.18 -18.21
CA LYS A 49 -1.09 -15.42 -17.78
C LYS A 49 -1.28 -15.00 -16.34
N LEU A 50 -2.52 -14.79 -15.88
CA LEU A 50 -2.79 -14.26 -14.53
C LEU A 50 -2.20 -15.17 -13.44
N ALA A 51 -2.24 -16.48 -13.64
CA ALA A 51 -1.71 -17.47 -12.70
C ALA A 51 -0.17 -17.39 -12.54
N ASP A 52 0.55 -16.74 -13.45
CA ASP A 52 2.00 -16.55 -13.33
C ASP A 52 2.37 -15.45 -12.33
N ALA A 53 1.43 -14.55 -11.99
CA ALA A 53 1.71 -13.34 -11.22
C ALA A 53 2.21 -13.64 -9.80
N SER A 54 1.46 -14.40 -8.99
CA SER A 54 1.90 -14.73 -7.62
C SER A 54 3.25 -15.45 -7.59
N PRO A 55 3.48 -16.53 -8.36
CA PRO A 55 4.78 -17.21 -8.36
C PRO A 55 5.94 -16.32 -8.84
N ALA A 56 5.70 -15.45 -9.84
CA ALA A 56 6.73 -14.56 -10.36
C ALA A 56 7.16 -13.53 -9.32
N PHE A 57 6.20 -12.88 -8.65
CA PHE A 57 6.48 -11.93 -7.57
C PHE A 57 7.09 -12.61 -6.34
N GLU A 58 6.56 -13.76 -5.91
CA GLU A 58 7.10 -14.54 -4.80
C GLU A 58 8.58 -14.89 -5.03
N ALA A 59 8.95 -15.37 -6.23
CA ALA A 59 10.32 -15.74 -6.53
C ALA A 59 11.29 -14.56 -6.37
N VAL A 60 10.87 -13.36 -6.77
CA VAL A 60 11.67 -12.13 -6.60
C VAL A 60 11.69 -11.69 -5.14
N ALA A 61 10.54 -11.75 -4.44
CA ALA A 61 10.42 -11.41 -3.03
C ALA A 61 11.38 -12.24 -2.18
N ARG A 62 11.39 -13.58 -2.36
CA ARG A 62 12.32 -14.49 -1.68
C ARG A 62 13.77 -14.12 -1.96
N ARG A 63 14.13 -13.85 -3.23
CA ARG A 63 15.50 -13.46 -3.60
C ARG A 63 15.93 -12.17 -2.90
N ARG A 64 15.06 -11.14 -2.89
CA ARG A 64 15.33 -9.87 -2.20
C ARG A 64 15.43 -10.08 -0.70
N GLU A 65 14.54 -10.87 -0.11
CA GLU A 65 14.58 -11.18 1.32
C GLU A 65 15.87 -11.90 1.73
N THR A 66 16.32 -12.91 0.98
CA THR A 66 17.60 -13.59 1.23
C THR A 66 18.78 -12.63 1.13
N LYS A 67 18.79 -11.73 0.14
CA LYS A 67 19.81 -10.68 0.03
C LYS A 67 19.81 -9.75 1.23
N ALA A 68 18.62 -9.35 1.69
CA ALA A 68 18.47 -8.49 2.86
C ALA A 68 19.03 -9.15 4.13
N GLN A 69 18.70 -10.42 4.36
CA GLN A 69 19.19 -11.20 5.50
C GLN A 69 20.72 -11.35 5.47
N ALA A 70 21.30 -11.66 4.31
CA ALA A 70 22.75 -11.77 4.17
C ALA A 70 23.46 -10.43 4.42
N ALA A 71 22.91 -9.33 3.90
CA ALA A 71 23.44 -7.99 4.14
C ALA A 71 23.34 -7.58 5.62
N GLU A 72 22.23 -7.90 6.28
CA GLU A 72 22.04 -7.63 7.72
C GLU A 72 23.06 -8.41 8.56
N GLN A 73 23.31 -9.69 8.23
CA GLN A 73 24.33 -10.52 8.89
C GLN A 73 25.74 -9.94 8.70
N ASN A 74 26.02 -9.34 7.55
CA ASN A 74 27.30 -8.69 7.24
C ASN A 74 27.42 -7.25 7.77
N GLN A 75 26.36 -6.72 8.42
CA GLN A 75 26.27 -5.33 8.88
C GLN A 75 26.23 -4.28 7.75
N ASP A 76 25.89 -4.69 6.53
CA ASP A 76 25.64 -3.81 5.38
C ASP A 76 24.21 -3.24 5.45
N LEU A 77 23.93 -2.40 6.46
CA LEU A 77 22.56 -2.04 6.84
C LEU A 77 21.76 -1.29 5.77
N VAL A 78 22.42 -0.49 4.92
CA VAL A 78 21.77 0.19 3.79
C VAL A 78 21.34 -0.83 2.74
N THR A 79 22.21 -1.78 2.39
CA THR A 79 21.86 -2.87 1.47
C THR A 79 20.71 -3.72 2.05
N ALA A 80 20.73 -3.98 3.35
CA ALA A 80 19.69 -4.75 4.03
C ALA A 80 18.33 -4.05 3.97
N ARG A 81 18.24 -2.77 4.38
CA ARG A 81 16.97 -2.03 4.41
C ARG A 81 16.33 -1.91 3.02
N GLU A 82 17.14 -1.67 1.98
CA GLU A 82 16.66 -1.55 0.60
C GLU A 82 16.05 -2.85 0.10
N ASN A 83 16.74 -3.96 0.35
CA ASN A 83 16.25 -5.28 -0.05
C ASN A 83 15.02 -5.70 0.79
N TYR A 84 14.92 -5.31 2.06
CA TYR A 84 13.69 -5.51 2.84
C TYR A 84 12.51 -4.71 2.31
N PHE A 85 12.69 -3.44 1.93
CA PHE A 85 11.64 -2.63 1.32
C PHE A 85 11.18 -3.27 0.00
N MET A 86 12.10 -3.57 -0.91
CA MET A 86 11.77 -4.21 -2.19
C MET A 86 11.11 -5.59 -1.99
N ALA A 87 11.59 -6.40 -1.05
CA ALA A 87 10.96 -7.68 -0.72
C ALA A 87 9.52 -7.50 -0.25
N SER A 88 9.24 -6.50 0.59
CA SER A 88 7.88 -6.22 1.04
C SER A 88 6.93 -5.86 -0.11
N VAL A 89 7.39 -5.04 -1.07
CA VAL A 89 6.61 -4.67 -2.25
C VAL A 89 6.32 -5.88 -3.14
N HIS A 90 7.30 -6.77 -3.33
CA HIS A 90 7.08 -7.99 -4.12
C HIS A 90 6.21 -9.02 -3.40
N TRP A 91 6.36 -9.20 -2.09
CA TRP A 91 5.44 -10.03 -1.28
C TRP A 91 4.01 -9.49 -1.33
N ALA A 92 3.87 -8.17 -1.35
CA ALA A 92 2.59 -7.54 -1.52
C ALA A 92 2.02 -7.76 -2.93
N ALA A 93 2.80 -7.51 -3.96
CA ALA A 93 2.39 -7.72 -5.34
C ALA A 93 2.00 -9.18 -5.65
N ALA A 94 2.59 -10.15 -4.95
CA ALA A 94 2.22 -11.56 -5.05
C ALA A 94 0.77 -11.87 -4.61
N GLN A 95 0.13 -10.99 -3.85
CA GLN A 95 -1.27 -11.14 -3.43
C GLN A 95 -2.27 -10.70 -4.52
N TRP A 96 -1.81 -9.98 -5.56
CA TRP A 96 -2.70 -9.37 -6.56
C TRP A 96 -3.74 -10.32 -7.19
N PRO A 97 -3.39 -11.54 -7.66
CA PRO A 97 -4.38 -12.42 -8.29
C PRO A 97 -5.16 -13.30 -7.30
N ILE A 98 -5.05 -13.06 -5.98
CA ILE A 98 -5.72 -13.87 -4.95
C ILE A 98 -6.93 -13.11 -4.39
N ASP A 99 -8.11 -13.67 -4.61
CA ASP A 99 -9.43 -13.14 -4.23
C ASP A 99 -9.92 -13.58 -2.84
N GLU A 100 -9.23 -14.52 -2.21
CA GLU A 100 -9.63 -15.10 -0.93
C GLU A 100 -8.56 -14.92 0.16
N ASN A 101 -9.01 -14.81 1.41
CA ASN A 101 -8.16 -14.82 2.59
C ASN A 101 -7.71 -16.23 2.98
N ASN A 102 -7.25 -17.01 1.99
CA ASN A 102 -6.72 -18.36 2.15
C ASN A 102 -5.33 -18.35 2.81
N GLU A 103 -4.78 -19.53 3.11
CA GLU A 103 -3.49 -19.67 3.78
C GLU A 103 -2.35 -19.00 3.00
N GLN A 104 -2.37 -19.07 1.67
CA GLN A 104 -1.37 -18.48 0.80
C GLN A 104 -1.37 -16.95 0.89
N ASN A 105 -2.55 -16.33 0.84
CA ASN A 105 -2.69 -14.88 0.97
C ASN A 105 -2.25 -14.40 2.35
N ARG A 106 -2.66 -15.11 3.41
CA ARG A 106 -2.24 -14.81 4.79
C ARG A 106 -0.72 -14.94 4.96
N PHE A 107 -0.11 -15.95 4.34
CA PHE A 107 1.34 -16.12 4.32
C PHE A 107 2.03 -14.94 3.63
N TYR A 108 1.61 -14.55 2.42
CA TYR A 108 2.18 -13.40 1.70
C TYR A 108 2.00 -12.09 2.48
N ASN A 109 0.83 -11.85 3.08
CA ASN A 109 0.60 -10.68 3.92
C ASN A 109 1.55 -10.68 5.15
N GLY A 110 1.75 -11.84 5.78
CA GLY A 110 2.72 -11.99 6.87
C GLY A 110 4.15 -11.66 6.45
N LYS A 111 4.60 -12.19 5.30
CA LYS A 111 5.93 -11.91 4.74
C LYS A 111 6.12 -10.43 4.36
N LYS A 112 5.11 -9.80 3.76
CA LYS A 112 5.08 -8.36 3.50
C LYS A 112 5.31 -7.56 4.79
N ARG A 113 4.50 -7.83 5.84
CA ARG A 113 4.62 -7.13 7.13
C ARG A 113 5.98 -7.36 7.78
N GLU A 114 6.50 -8.59 7.76
CA GLU A 114 7.81 -8.91 8.32
C GLU A 114 8.91 -8.10 7.64
N CYS A 115 8.93 -8.09 6.30
CA CYS A 115 9.93 -7.36 5.53
C CYS A 115 9.81 -5.85 5.77
N TYR A 116 8.60 -5.28 5.75
CA TYR A 116 8.43 -3.84 6.00
C TYR A 116 8.78 -3.46 7.44
N THR A 117 8.52 -4.33 8.42
CA THR A 117 8.96 -4.12 9.81
C THR A 117 10.48 -4.09 9.93
N LYS A 118 11.19 -4.98 9.23
CA LYS A 118 12.66 -4.98 9.19
C LYS A 118 13.21 -3.76 8.46
N TYR A 119 12.59 -3.35 7.36
CA TYR A 119 12.87 -2.07 6.71
C TYR A 119 12.74 -0.91 7.71
N GLY A 120 11.62 -0.83 8.43
CA GLY A 120 11.38 0.27 9.37
C GLY A 120 12.41 0.36 10.50
N LYS A 121 12.95 -0.77 10.96
CA LYS A 121 14.06 -0.80 11.95
C LYS A 121 15.39 -0.28 11.40
N LEU A 122 15.59 -0.35 10.09
CA LEU A 122 16.84 0.00 9.41
C LEU A 122 16.73 1.27 8.54
N ALA A 123 15.55 1.87 8.47
CA ALA A 123 15.28 3.09 7.71
C ALA A 123 16.13 4.26 8.22
N ASP A 124 16.42 5.24 7.37
CA ASP A 124 17.09 6.51 7.75
C ASP A 124 16.16 7.49 8.47
N HIS A 125 14.93 7.07 8.74
CA HIS A 125 13.91 7.86 9.40
C HIS A 125 13.05 6.97 10.28
N HIS A 126 12.26 7.58 11.16
CA HIS A 126 11.36 6.82 12.03
C HIS A 126 10.23 6.21 11.21
N VAL A 127 10.07 4.89 11.35
CA VAL A 127 8.95 4.13 10.79
C VAL A 127 8.43 3.21 11.87
N GLU A 128 7.13 3.29 12.15
CA GLU A 128 6.47 2.40 13.10
C GLU A 128 5.17 1.83 12.56
N ALA A 129 4.84 0.62 13.00
CA ALA A 129 3.53 0.04 12.78
C ALA A 129 2.51 0.84 13.60
N ALA A 130 1.44 1.28 12.96
CA ALA A 130 0.34 1.98 13.59
C ALA A 130 -0.96 1.17 13.43
N TRP A 131 -1.83 1.29 14.42
CA TRP A 131 -3.12 0.61 14.48
C TRP A 131 -4.18 1.63 14.81
N ILE A 132 -5.04 1.94 13.85
CA ILE A 132 -6.00 3.04 13.95
C ILE A 132 -7.34 2.47 14.43
N PRO A 133 -7.75 2.75 15.69
CA PRO A 133 -8.90 2.10 16.28
C PRO A 133 -10.21 2.58 15.64
N LEU A 134 -11.01 1.65 15.15
CA LEU A 134 -12.36 1.90 14.66
C LEU A 134 -13.40 1.67 15.77
N PRO A 135 -14.58 2.31 15.67
CA PRO A 135 -15.75 1.88 16.43
C PRO A 135 -16.00 0.38 16.23
N GLY A 136 -16.29 -0.34 17.32
CA GLY A 136 -16.49 -1.80 17.30
C GLY A 136 -15.24 -2.64 17.56
N GLY A 137 -14.09 -2.02 17.87
CA GLY A 137 -12.92 -2.70 18.45
C GLY A 137 -11.90 -3.26 17.45
N LYS A 138 -12.18 -3.21 16.15
CA LYS A 138 -11.19 -3.47 15.10
C LYS A 138 -10.25 -2.27 14.94
N SER A 139 -9.06 -2.49 14.36
CA SER A 139 -8.11 -1.42 14.09
C SER A 139 -7.55 -1.52 12.67
N LEU A 140 -7.60 -0.43 11.92
CA LEU A 140 -7.02 -0.38 10.57
C LEU A 140 -5.50 -0.43 10.65
N PRO A 141 -4.83 -1.20 9.77
CA PRO A 141 -3.38 -1.31 9.74
C PRO A 141 -2.76 -0.10 9.02
N ALA A 142 -1.73 0.48 9.62
CA ALA A 142 -1.03 1.64 9.09
C ALA A 142 0.49 1.57 9.32
N TRP A 143 1.22 2.39 8.57
CA TRP A 143 2.60 2.74 8.84
C TRP A 143 2.71 4.24 9.10
N PHE A 144 3.30 4.61 10.22
CA PHE A 144 3.55 6.00 10.58
C PHE A 144 5.01 6.34 10.37
N HIS A 145 5.26 7.38 9.59
CA HIS A 145 6.59 7.84 9.21
C HIS A 145 6.81 9.26 9.73
N LEU A 146 7.94 9.51 10.37
CA LEU A 146 8.46 10.87 10.60
C LEU A 146 9.55 11.17 9.57
N PRO A 147 9.75 12.43 9.18
CA PRO A 147 10.77 12.78 8.19
C PRO A 147 12.19 12.50 8.71
N PRO A 148 13.16 12.19 7.81
CA PRO A 148 14.57 12.09 8.16
C PRO A 148 15.05 13.34 8.91
N GLY A 149 15.83 13.13 9.98
CA GLY A 149 16.36 14.24 10.79
C GLY A 149 15.33 14.95 11.68
N TYR A 150 14.13 14.41 11.87
CA TYR A 150 13.19 14.90 12.88
C TYR A 150 13.83 14.84 14.29
N GLN A 151 13.92 16.01 14.95
CA GLN A 151 14.55 16.16 16.28
C GLN A 151 13.55 16.60 17.36
N GLY A 152 12.25 16.66 17.05
CA GLY A 152 11.20 17.11 17.96
C GLY A 152 10.40 18.31 17.43
N GLY A 153 9.39 18.71 18.20
CA GLY A 153 8.42 19.73 17.81
C GLY A 153 7.22 19.17 17.05
N ARG A 154 6.21 20.01 16.81
CA ARG A 154 5.01 19.60 16.09
C ARG A 154 5.17 19.86 14.59
N ILE A 155 4.89 18.85 13.78
CA ILE A 155 4.99 18.91 12.31
C ILE A 155 3.65 18.58 11.65
N PRO A 156 3.40 19.05 10.42
CA PRO A 156 2.24 18.63 9.62
C PRO A 156 2.29 17.13 9.31
N VAL A 157 1.14 16.54 9.03
CA VAL A 157 1.01 15.13 8.62
C VAL A 157 0.06 14.97 7.44
N VAL A 158 0.37 14.00 6.57
CA VAL A 158 -0.51 13.55 5.49
C VAL A 158 -1.00 12.13 5.78
N VAL A 159 -2.32 11.93 5.84
CA VAL A 159 -2.93 10.59 5.78
C VAL A 159 -2.95 10.16 4.32
N SER A 160 -2.21 9.09 3.98
CA SER A 160 -2.10 8.58 2.62
C SER A 160 -2.97 7.33 2.46
N LEU A 161 -3.97 7.40 1.59
CA LEU A 161 -4.89 6.31 1.27
C LEU A 161 -4.60 5.74 -0.13
N PRO A 162 -4.30 4.43 -0.24
CA PRO A 162 -4.04 3.78 -1.52
C PRO A 162 -5.33 3.60 -2.33
N GLY A 163 -5.18 3.07 -3.56
CA GLY A 163 -6.28 2.58 -4.37
C GLY A 163 -6.86 1.26 -3.85
N MET A 164 -7.70 0.61 -4.66
CA MET A 164 -8.33 -0.66 -4.27
C MET A 164 -7.36 -1.85 -4.26
N ASP A 165 -6.46 -1.85 -5.23
CA ASP A 165 -5.51 -2.92 -5.55
C ASP A 165 -4.06 -2.47 -5.30
N SER A 166 -3.91 -1.50 -4.41
CA SER A 166 -2.65 -0.92 -3.93
C SER A 166 -2.63 -1.02 -2.41
N PHE A 167 -1.46 -0.81 -1.82
CA PHE A 167 -1.20 -1.12 -0.42
C PHE A 167 -0.34 -0.05 0.23
N LYS A 168 -0.58 0.23 1.51
CA LYS A 168 0.07 1.32 2.26
C LYS A 168 1.61 1.30 2.21
N GLU A 169 2.27 0.15 2.06
CA GLU A 169 3.73 0.05 2.01
C GLU A 169 4.35 0.80 0.80
N ILE A 170 3.59 1.04 -0.27
CA ILE A 170 4.03 1.89 -1.41
C ILE A 170 3.57 3.34 -1.30
N GLY A 171 2.86 3.70 -0.22
CA GLY A 171 2.40 5.07 0.03
C GLY A 171 3.52 6.04 0.39
N VAL A 172 4.68 5.52 0.82
CA VAL A 172 5.89 6.28 1.13
C VAL A 172 7.05 5.70 0.34
N ALA A 173 7.71 6.51 -0.48
CA ALA A 173 8.85 6.05 -1.28
C ALA A 173 10.06 5.77 -0.39
N MET A 174 10.83 4.72 -0.71
CA MET A 174 12.08 4.39 0.00
C MET A 174 13.08 5.53 -0.05
N TYR A 175 13.11 6.26 -1.17
CA TYR A 175 13.99 7.40 -1.40
C TYR A 175 13.24 8.64 -1.86
N GLY A 176 13.61 9.78 -1.30
CA GLY A 176 13.12 11.09 -1.75
C GLY A 176 11.60 11.23 -1.65
N ASP A 177 10.97 10.59 -0.66
CA ASP A 177 9.52 10.70 -0.49
C ASP A 177 9.10 12.18 -0.41
N ARG A 178 8.09 12.54 -1.19
CA ARG A 178 7.68 13.93 -1.39
C ARG A 178 7.20 14.60 -0.11
N TRP A 179 6.58 13.87 0.81
CA TRP A 179 6.03 14.42 2.04
C TRP A 179 7.12 14.51 3.10
N LEU A 180 7.89 13.43 3.27
CA LEU A 180 9.01 13.40 4.20
C LEU A 180 10.06 14.47 3.85
N SER A 181 10.38 14.63 2.55
CA SER A 181 11.33 15.67 2.08
C SER A 181 10.85 17.11 2.31
N ARG A 182 9.56 17.30 2.57
CA ARG A 182 8.95 18.61 2.91
C ARG A 182 8.74 18.78 4.42
N GLY A 183 9.32 17.90 5.24
CA GLY A 183 9.20 17.94 6.69
C GLY A 183 7.80 17.59 7.21
N MET A 184 7.04 16.80 6.46
CA MET A 184 5.72 16.32 6.88
C MET A 184 5.82 14.85 7.30
N ALA A 185 5.10 14.47 8.37
CA ALA A 185 4.88 13.07 8.68
C ALA A 185 3.90 12.44 7.68
N VAL A 186 3.91 11.11 7.60
CA VAL A 186 2.95 10.36 6.77
C VAL A 186 2.32 9.24 7.59
N LEU A 187 0.99 9.15 7.56
CA LEU A 187 0.25 7.98 8.01
C LEU A 187 -0.27 7.24 6.78
N ALA A 188 0.46 6.22 6.32
CA ALA A 188 0.03 5.37 5.21
C ALA A 188 -0.92 4.29 5.75
N LEU A 189 -2.17 4.30 5.29
CA LEU A 189 -3.28 3.56 5.90
C LEU A 189 -3.98 2.71 4.85
N ASP A 190 -4.14 1.41 5.12
CA ASP A 190 -5.11 0.60 4.36
C ASP A 190 -6.48 0.76 5.02
N GLY A 191 -7.45 1.36 4.31
CA GLY A 191 -8.79 1.58 4.82
C GLY A 191 -9.69 0.33 4.82
N PRO A 192 -10.95 0.44 5.26
CA PRO A 192 -11.90 -0.68 5.24
C PRO A 192 -12.06 -1.31 3.85
N GLY A 193 -11.84 -2.63 3.76
CA GLY A 193 -11.89 -3.36 2.49
C GLY A 193 -10.64 -3.22 1.61
N GLN A 194 -9.64 -2.42 2.00
CA GLN A 194 -8.39 -2.30 1.24
C GLN A 194 -7.34 -3.28 1.74
N TYR A 195 -6.86 -4.11 0.82
CA TYR A 195 -5.63 -4.88 0.95
C TYR A 195 -5.47 -5.66 2.26
N GLU A 196 -4.71 -5.15 3.23
CA GLU A 196 -4.51 -5.86 4.50
C GLU A 196 -5.76 -5.89 5.39
N SER A 197 -6.65 -4.92 5.26
CA SER A 197 -7.86 -4.81 6.06
C SER A 197 -8.77 -6.04 5.93
N PRO A 198 -9.12 -6.55 4.72
CA PRO A 198 -9.81 -7.82 4.55
C PRO A 198 -9.15 -9.01 5.25
N VAL A 199 -7.82 -9.13 5.22
CA VAL A 199 -7.08 -10.23 5.88
C VAL A 199 -7.29 -10.23 7.41
N LEU A 200 -7.60 -9.06 7.97
CA LEU A 200 -7.89 -8.79 9.39
C LEU A 200 -9.41 -8.76 9.71
N ASP A 201 -10.25 -9.18 8.76
CA ASP A 201 -11.70 -9.14 8.80
C ASP A 201 -12.28 -7.71 8.94
N ILE A 202 -11.63 -6.74 8.28
CA ILE A 202 -12.09 -5.36 8.18
C ILE A 202 -12.53 -5.11 6.73
N TYR A 203 -13.77 -5.51 6.46
CA TYR A 203 -14.38 -5.41 5.15
C TYR A 203 -14.92 -4.00 4.87
N PHE A 204 -15.20 -3.75 3.60
CA PHE A 204 -15.83 -2.52 3.15
C PHE A 204 -17.19 -2.32 3.83
N SER A 205 -17.42 -1.11 4.36
CA SER A 205 -18.77 -0.58 4.61
C SER A 205 -18.72 0.94 4.66
N MET A 206 -19.81 1.59 4.26
CA MET A 206 -19.91 3.05 4.37
C MET A 206 -19.74 3.56 5.81
N PRO A 207 -20.37 2.95 6.84
CA PRO A 207 -20.13 3.35 8.23
C PRO A 207 -18.65 3.28 8.66
N ALA A 208 -17.92 2.22 8.25
CA ALA A 208 -16.50 2.11 8.57
C ALA A 208 -15.66 3.19 7.87
N TRP A 209 -15.98 3.54 6.62
CA TRP A 209 -15.30 4.61 5.90
C TRP A 209 -15.61 6.00 6.47
N ILE A 210 -16.85 6.27 6.88
CA ILE A 210 -17.22 7.49 7.61
C ILE A 210 -16.41 7.60 8.91
N ALA A 211 -16.22 6.48 9.63
CA ALA A 211 -15.46 6.45 10.87
C ALA A 211 -13.93 6.57 10.66
N THR A 212 -13.42 6.35 9.45
CA THR A 212 -11.98 6.30 9.16
C THR A 212 -11.31 7.66 9.39
N GLY A 213 -11.93 8.76 8.94
CA GLY A 213 -11.41 10.11 9.13
C GLY A 213 -11.22 10.47 10.61
N PRO A 214 -12.30 10.42 11.42
CA PRO A 214 -12.20 10.69 12.86
C PRO A 214 -11.25 9.77 13.61
N ALA A 215 -11.20 8.48 13.25
CA ALA A 215 -10.30 7.52 13.86
C ALA A 215 -8.82 7.86 13.60
N ALA A 216 -8.47 8.18 12.35
CA ALA A 216 -7.11 8.58 11.98
C ALA A 216 -6.71 9.89 12.66
N VAL A 217 -7.59 10.90 12.68
CA VAL A 217 -7.31 12.18 13.34
C VAL A 217 -7.15 12.01 14.85
N ASN A 218 -8.01 11.24 15.51
CA ASN A 218 -7.89 11.03 16.96
C ASN A 218 -6.58 10.33 17.32
N TRP A 219 -6.16 9.34 16.52
CA TRP A 219 -4.87 8.69 16.69
C TRP A 219 -3.71 9.67 16.51
N LEU A 220 -3.76 10.50 15.46
CA LEU A 220 -2.73 11.49 15.16
C LEU A 220 -2.64 12.60 16.22
N MET A 221 -3.77 13.09 16.75
CA MET A 221 -3.78 14.12 17.78
C MET A 221 -3.24 13.65 19.13
N ALA A 222 -3.17 12.33 19.37
CA ALA A 222 -2.53 11.75 20.54
C ALA A 222 -0.99 11.72 20.42
N ARG A 223 -0.43 12.03 19.24
CA ARG A 223 1.01 12.07 18.98
C ARG A 223 1.57 13.43 19.34
N ALA A 224 2.66 13.45 20.12
CA ALA A 224 3.34 14.69 20.49
C ALA A 224 4.01 15.37 19.28
N GLU A 225 4.32 14.57 18.25
CA GLU A 225 4.99 14.97 17.01
C GLU A 225 4.07 15.72 16.05
N ILE A 226 2.75 15.59 16.19
CA ILE A 226 1.79 16.09 15.19
C ILE A 226 1.20 17.43 15.60
N ASP A 227 1.19 18.36 14.65
CA ASP A 227 0.45 19.61 14.74
C ASP A 227 -1.05 19.33 14.46
N PRO A 228 -1.94 19.48 15.46
CA PRO A 228 -3.37 19.17 15.29
C PRO A 228 -4.06 20.08 14.27
N ASP A 229 -3.49 21.24 13.95
CA ASP A 229 -4.05 22.17 12.97
C ASP A 229 -3.48 21.97 11.55
N ARG A 230 -2.62 20.97 11.34
CA ARG A 230 -1.97 20.71 10.04
C ARG A 230 -2.03 19.25 9.61
N ILE A 231 -3.24 18.70 9.66
CA ILE A 231 -3.56 17.34 9.16
C ILE A 231 -4.14 17.45 7.75
N GLY A 232 -3.49 16.82 6.77
CA GLY A 232 -3.97 16.68 5.40
C GLY A 232 -4.28 15.23 5.05
N LEU A 233 -5.01 15.03 3.95
CA LEU A 233 -5.31 13.73 3.38
C LEU A 233 -4.94 13.70 1.89
N ALA A 234 -4.30 12.62 1.47
CA ALA A 234 -4.01 12.31 0.07
C ALA A 234 -4.66 10.97 -0.31
N GLY A 235 -5.53 10.98 -1.32
CA GLY A 235 -6.21 9.79 -1.83
C GLY A 235 -5.86 9.51 -3.29
N ASN A 236 -5.54 8.26 -3.62
CA ASN A 236 -5.28 7.84 -4.99
C ASN A 236 -6.28 6.77 -5.46
N SER A 237 -6.75 6.85 -6.70
CA SER A 237 -7.68 5.85 -7.26
C SER A 237 -8.91 5.70 -6.36
N PHE A 238 -9.25 4.50 -5.92
CA PHE A 238 -10.38 4.29 -5.01
C PHE A 238 -10.26 5.02 -3.67
N GLY A 239 -9.02 5.31 -3.22
CA GLY A 239 -8.76 6.19 -2.09
C GLY A 239 -9.19 7.65 -2.31
N SER A 240 -9.42 8.09 -3.55
CA SER A 240 -10.00 9.41 -3.84
C SER A 240 -11.46 9.51 -3.40
N PHE A 241 -12.26 8.48 -3.69
CA PHE A 241 -13.66 8.41 -3.25
C PHE A 241 -13.73 8.41 -1.73
N PHE A 242 -13.08 7.42 -1.11
CA PHE A 242 -13.22 7.21 0.32
C PHE A 242 -12.41 8.16 1.18
N GLY A 243 -11.29 8.67 0.66
CA GLY A 243 -10.59 9.79 1.28
C GLY A 243 -11.47 11.03 1.35
N THR A 244 -12.27 11.28 0.30
CA THR A 244 -13.25 12.38 0.30
C THR A 244 -14.39 12.12 1.28
N ILE A 245 -14.89 10.89 1.38
CA ILE A 245 -15.88 10.52 2.41
C ILE A 245 -15.31 10.72 3.82
N ALA A 246 -14.12 10.20 4.10
CA ALA A 246 -13.46 10.34 5.39
C ALA A 246 -13.25 11.82 5.76
N ALA A 247 -12.81 12.65 4.82
CA ALA A 247 -12.61 14.08 5.03
C ALA A 247 -13.92 14.87 5.18
N ALA A 248 -14.97 14.52 4.43
CA ALA A 248 -16.29 15.17 4.54
C ALA A 248 -16.91 15.00 5.94
N HIS A 249 -16.52 13.96 6.67
CA HIS A 249 -16.99 13.67 8.02
C HIS A 249 -15.98 14.02 9.13
N GLU A 250 -14.88 14.70 8.80
CA GLU A 250 -13.84 15.07 9.77
C GLU A 250 -13.26 16.47 9.49
N PRO A 251 -13.83 17.53 10.09
CA PRO A 251 -13.46 18.92 9.78
C PRO A 251 -12.05 19.32 10.23
N ARG A 252 -11.37 18.49 11.05
CA ARG A 252 -9.98 18.72 11.45
C ARG A 252 -8.98 18.35 10.34
N ILE A 253 -9.41 17.63 9.31
CA ILE A 253 -8.62 17.45 8.07
C ILE A 253 -8.67 18.77 7.29
N ARG A 254 -7.54 19.49 7.27
CA ARG A 254 -7.45 20.85 6.72
C ARG A 254 -7.19 20.92 5.23
N SER A 255 -6.76 19.82 4.61
CA SER A 255 -6.52 19.76 3.17
C SER A 255 -6.77 18.36 2.63
N VAL A 256 -7.28 18.29 1.41
CA VAL A 256 -7.52 17.04 0.68
C VAL A 256 -6.95 17.18 -0.72
N ALA A 257 -6.10 16.24 -1.12
CA ALA A 257 -5.63 16.11 -2.49
C ALA A 257 -5.97 14.73 -3.02
N VAL A 258 -6.56 14.66 -4.22
CA VAL A 258 -6.93 13.39 -4.85
C VAL A 258 -6.36 13.26 -6.25
N SER A 259 -6.12 12.02 -6.67
CA SER A 259 -5.58 11.69 -8.00
C SER A 259 -6.17 10.37 -8.52
N ALA A 260 -6.14 10.17 -9.84
CA ALA A 260 -6.79 9.04 -10.53
C ALA A 260 -8.26 8.88 -10.08
N VAL A 261 -9.03 9.96 -10.18
CA VAL A 261 -10.26 10.15 -9.41
C VAL A 261 -11.35 9.12 -9.74
N CYS A 262 -11.93 8.53 -8.69
CA CYS A 262 -13.14 7.70 -8.72
C CYS A 262 -14.22 8.45 -7.93
N HIS A 263 -15.21 9.07 -8.58
CA HIS A 263 -16.29 9.82 -7.90
C HIS A 263 -17.71 9.31 -8.24
N GLU A 264 -17.82 8.21 -8.98
CA GLU A 264 -19.11 7.64 -9.36
C GLU A 264 -19.79 7.00 -8.13
N PRO A 265 -20.95 7.50 -7.70
CA PRO A 265 -21.73 6.84 -6.66
C PRO A 265 -22.22 5.47 -7.12
N GLY A 266 -22.19 4.47 -6.24
CA GLY A 266 -22.66 3.12 -6.55
C GLY A 266 -21.64 2.25 -7.30
N PHE A 267 -20.48 2.80 -7.68
CA PHE A 267 -19.30 2.06 -8.13
C PHE A 267 -19.54 1.16 -9.36
N HIS A 268 -20.54 1.48 -10.20
CA HIS A 268 -20.89 0.67 -11.36
C HIS A 268 -19.73 0.58 -12.36
N THR A 269 -19.14 1.69 -12.75
CA THR A 269 -18.00 1.72 -13.67
C THR A 269 -16.84 0.89 -13.14
N ILE A 270 -16.42 1.10 -11.88
CA ILE A 270 -15.22 0.41 -11.34
C ILE A 270 -15.43 -1.09 -11.12
N PHE A 271 -16.64 -1.52 -10.74
CA PHE A 271 -16.90 -2.94 -10.50
C PHE A 271 -17.48 -3.65 -11.72
N GLU A 272 -18.40 -3.05 -12.45
CA GLU A 272 -19.12 -3.68 -13.56
C GLU A 272 -18.45 -3.52 -14.93
N GLU A 273 -17.69 -2.44 -15.17
CA GLU A 273 -17.17 -2.12 -16.51
C GLU A 273 -15.63 -2.07 -16.60
N ALA A 274 -14.93 -1.83 -15.49
CA ALA A 274 -13.48 -1.71 -15.46
C ALA A 274 -12.78 -3.09 -15.36
N SER A 275 -11.51 -3.10 -14.93
CA SER A 275 -10.74 -4.33 -14.85
C SER A 275 -11.47 -5.40 -14.00
N PRO A 276 -11.58 -6.64 -14.49
CA PRO A 276 -12.19 -7.71 -13.72
C PRO A 276 -11.45 -8.01 -12.40
N THR A 277 -10.19 -7.59 -12.25
CA THR A 277 -9.38 -7.69 -11.01
C THR A 277 -9.89 -6.84 -9.85
N PHE A 278 -10.93 -6.04 -10.07
CA PHE A 278 -11.57 -5.22 -9.04
C PHE A 278 -12.76 -5.88 -8.36
N LYS A 279 -13.24 -6.99 -8.92
CA LYS A 279 -14.38 -7.77 -8.41
C LYS A 279 -14.03 -9.17 -7.96
N MET A 280 -12.81 -9.60 -8.28
CA MET A 280 -12.24 -10.84 -7.78
C MET A 280 -11.98 -10.66 -6.30
#